data_AF-A0A3S3PC49-F1
#
_entry.id   AF-A0A3S3PC49-F1
#
_cell.length_a   1.000
_cell.length_b   1.000
_cell.length_c   1.000
_cell.angle_alpha   90.00
_cell.angle_beta   90.00
_cell.angle_gamma   90.00
#
_symmetry.space_group_name_H-M   'P 1'
#
loop_
_entity.id
_entity.type
_entity.pdbx_description
1 polymer ?
#
loop_
_entity_poly.entity_id
_entity_poly.type
_entity_poly.pdbx_seq_one_letter_code
_entity_poly.pdbx_strand_id
1 'polypeptide(L)'
;MVQKSHQKMKFIYIDSAEVWITISSNLKKVNGKTVDRLLVLNWRNVDISGLDRIGLYNNEIGNNIEVSKAIVSIKPTAKEGSFRTEQNFPLHYFNKTNLSSECLGFYIAYSHGNHLIAKNCIKAHPFWMQESYEFIKRKSLRNLMLPGTHNSGSYFEGYKKRFVYNLIDKYTICQDENVFNQLAYGIR
;
A
#
# COMPACT_ATOMS: atom_id res chain seq x y z
N MET A 1 -11.25 -52.12 -14.93
CA MET A 1 -10.62 -50.92 -15.53
C MET A 1 -11.61 -49.77 -15.48
N VAL A 2 -11.44 -48.85 -14.53
CA VAL A 2 -12.24 -47.62 -14.48
C VAL A 2 -11.26 -46.47 -14.69
N GLN A 3 -11.24 -45.92 -15.89
CA GLN A 3 -10.48 -44.71 -16.23
C GLN A 3 -11.11 -43.53 -15.50
N LYS A 4 -10.45 -43.05 -14.44
CA LYS A 4 -10.74 -41.74 -13.86
C LYS A 4 -10.12 -40.68 -14.77
N SER A 5 -10.95 -39.98 -15.52
CA SER A 5 -10.57 -38.79 -16.27
C SER A 5 -10.19 -37.67 -15.31
N HIS A 6 -8.89 -37.39 -15.20
CA HIS A 6 -8.39 -36.19 -14.54
C HIS A 6 -8.72 -34.96 -15.40
N GLN A 7 -9.85 -34.32 -15.12
CA GLN A 7 -10.17 -33.01 -15.63
C GLN A 7 -9.23 -32.00 -14.94
N LYS A 8 -8.15 -31.62 -15.63
CA LYS A 8 -7.27 -30.52 -15.20
C LYS A 8 -8.12 -29.25 -15.16
N MET A 9 -8.39 -28.78 -13.95
CA MET A 9 -8.99 -27.49 -13.69
C MET A 9 -8.02 -26.40 -14.20
N LYS A 10 -8.28 -25.87 -15.41
CA LYS A 10 -7.63 -24.66 -15.90
C LYS A 10 -8.17 -23.52 -15.04
N PHE A 11 -7.36 -23.00 -14.12
CA PHE A 11 -7.61 -21.70 -13.50
C PHE A 11 -7.52 -20.66 -14.61
N ILE A 12 -8.68 -20.26 -15.14
CA ILE A 12 -8.79 -19.03 -15.91
C ILE A 12 -8.71 -17.92 -14.87
N TYR A 13 -7.52 -17.32 -14.71
CA TYR A 13 -7.39 -16.06 -13.98
C TYR A 13 -8.15 -15.01 -14.79
N ILE A 14 -9.42 -14.80 -14.45
CA ILE A 14 -10.07 -13.54 -14.80
C ILE A 14 -9.38 -12.53 -13.88
N ASP A 15 -8.58 -11.67 -14.47
CA ASP A 15 -7.81 -10.65 -13.78
C ASP A 15 -8.77 -9.69 -13.07
N SER A 16 -8.99 -9.91 -11.77
CA SER A 16 -9.89 -9.08 -10.97
C SER A 16 -9.31 -7.68 -10.80
N ALA A 17 -10.18 -6.67 -10.81
CA ALA A 17 -9.78 -5.29 -10.53
C ALA A 17 -9.10 -5.20 -9.16
N GLU A 18 -7.96 -4.50 -9.10
CA GLU A 18 -7.14 -4.37 -7.90
C GLU A 18 -6.86 -2.90 -7.63
N VAL A 19 -6.93 -2.52 -6.35
CA VAL A 19 -6.54 -1.18 -5.87
C VAL A 19 -5.69 -1.30 -4.62
N TRP A 20 -4.69 -0.43 -4.49
CA TRP A 20 -3.83 -0.37 -3.31
C TRP A 20 -3.23 1.01 -3.12
N ILE A 21 -2.73 1.26 -1.91
CA ILE A 21 -2.12 2.53 -1.51
C ILE A 21 -0.61 2.32 -1.38
N THR A 22 0.17 3.26 -1.89
CA THR A 22 1.61 3.38 -1.59
C THR A 22 1.92 4.77 -1.06
N ILE A 23 3.12 4.94 -0.50
CA ILE A 23 3.61 6.22 0.01
C ILE A 23 4.69 6.72 -0.96
N SER A 24 4.53 7.96 -1.42
CA SER A 24 5.51 8.63 -2.28
C SER A 24 6.77 9.00 -1.49
N SER A 25 7.94 8.58 -1.99
CA SER A 25 9.26 9.05 -1.52
C SER A 25 9.58 10.48 -1.97
N ASN A 26 8.85 11.02 -2.95
CA ASN A 26 9.08 12.36 -3.46
C ASN A 26 8.45 13.43 -2.57
N LEU A 27 9.24 14.45 -2.27
CA LEU A 27 8.80 15.69 -1.66
C LEU A 27 7.98 16.54 -2.65
N LYS A 28 6.95 17.22 -2.16
CA LYS A 28 6.17 18.19 -2.94
C LYS A 28 6.14 19.53 -2.21
N LYS A 29 6.17 20.64 -2.94
CA LYS A 29 5.84 21.95 -2.37
C LYS A 29 4.34 22.20 -2.55
N VAL A 30 3.61 22.40 -1.45
CA VAL A 30 2.20 22.76 -1.43
C VAL A 30 2.07 24.06 -0.63
N ASN A 31 1.57 25.13 -1.25
CA ASN A 31 1.43 26.46 -0.64
C ASN A 31 2.70 26.96 0.07
N GLY A 32 3.86 26.76 -0.57
CA GLY A 32 5.17 27.16 -0.02
C GLY A 32 5.71 26.26 1.11
N LYS A 33 4.93 25.29 1.60
CA LYS A 33 5.37 24.28 2.57
C LYS A 33 5.86 23.04 1.83
N THR A 34 6.94 22.44 2.30
CA THR A 34 7.37 21.12 1.80
C THR A 34 6.56 20.07 2.54
N VAL A 35 5.94 19.16 1.78
CA VAL A 35 5.19 18.02 2.29
C VAL A 35 5.85 16.74 1.77
N ASP A 36 5.88 15.73 2.62
CA ASP A 36 6.41 14.40 2.41
C ASP A 36 5.30 13.35 2.57
N ARG A 37 5.66 12.07 2.35
CA ARG A 37 4.81 10.91 2.62
C ARG A 37 3.41 10.98 2.00
N LEU A 38 3.32 11.52 0.77
CA LEU A 38 2.04 11.64 0.08
C LEU A 38 1.48 10.28 -0.31
N LEU A 39 0.20 10.05 -0.05
CA LEU A 39 -0.51 8.84 -0.44
C LEU A 39 -0.66 8.79 -1.97
N VAL A 40 -0.34 7.65 -2.54
CA VAL A 40 -0.50 7.34 -3.96
C VAL A 40 -1.53 6.24 -4.10
N LEU A 41 -2.58 6.52 -4.85
CA LEU A 41 -3.62 5.56 -5.21
C LEU A 41 -3.14 4.80 -6.43
N ASN A 42 -3.10 3.48 -6.37
CA ASN A 42 -2.68 2.64 -7.49
C ASN A 42 -3.81 1.69 -7.85
N TRP A 43 -3.89 1.35 -9.14
CA TRP A 43 -4.91 0.44 -9.62
C TRP A 43 -4.43 -0.36 -10.83
N ARG A 44 -5.09 -1.49 -11.05
CA ARG A 44 -4.91 -2.36 -12.21
C ARG A 44 -6.22 -3.08 -12.52
N ASN A 45 -6.42 -3.42 -13.79
CA ASN A 45 -7.59 -4.16 -14.28
C ASN A 45 -8.94 -3.50 -13.93
N VAL A 46 -8.97 -2.17 -13.87
CA VAL A 46 -10.23 -1.41 -13.71
C VAL A 46 -10.88 -1.13 -15.06
N ASP A 47 -12.20 -0.96 -15.07
CA ASP A 47 -12.90 -0.45 -16.24
C ASP A 47 -12.85 1.07 -16.32
N ILE A 48 -13.13 1.59 -17.52
CA ILE A 48 -13.07 3.02 -17.84
C ILE A 48 -14.46 3.46 -18.31
N SER A 49 -15.33 3.78 -17.36
CA SER A 49 -16.68 4.29 -17.58
C SER A 49 -16.87 5.68 -16.96
N GLY A 50 -17.93 6.38 -17.37
CA GLY A 50 -18.34 7.67 -16.81
C GLY A 50 -18.65 7.63 -15.31
N LEU A 51 -19.06 6.46 -14.78
CA LEU A 51 -19.42 6.26 -13.39
C LEU A 51 -18.29 5.66 -12.53
N ASP A 52 -17.20 5.22 -13.15
CA ASP A 52 -16.09 4.59 -12.44
C ASP A 52 -15.29 5.63 -11.66
N ARG A 53 -15.03 5.33 -10.39
CA ARG A 53 -14.29 6.16 -9.44
C ARG A 53 -13.27 5.33 -8.67
N ILE A 54 -12.10 5.92 -8.44
CA ILE A 54 -11.14 5.47 -7.44
C ILE A 54 -11.13 6.51 -6.32
N GLY A 55 -11.52 6.08 -5.12
CA GLY A 55 -11.68 6.94 -3.96
C GLY A 55 -10.68 6.61 -2.86
N LEU A 56 -10.15 7.65 -2.21
CA LEU A 56 -9.45 7.58 -0.93
C LEU A 56 -10.41 7.95 0.20
N TYR A 57 -10.37 7.20 1.29
CA TYR A 57 -11.23 7.37 2.46
C TYR A 57 -10.37 7.35 3.73
N ASN A 58 -10.80 8.10 4.74
CA ASN A 58 -10.19 8.14 6.08
C ASN A 58 -11.01 7.38 7.13
N ASN A 59 -11.99 6.60 6.68
CA ASN A 59 -12.85 5.75 7.49
C ASN A 59 -13.03 4.41 6.78
N GLU A 60 -13.37 3.37 7.54
CA GLU A 60 -13.63 2.05 6.98
C GLU A 60 -14.79 2.09 5.98
N ILE A 61 -14.62 1.36 4.88
CA ILE A 61 -15.61 1.26 3.81
C ILE A 61 -16.46 0.01 4.06
N GLY A 62 -17.75 0.23 4.32
CA GLY A 62 -18.74 -0.84 4.44
C GLY A 62 -19.01 -1.55 3.11
N ASN A 63 -20.08 -2.35 3.07
CA ASN A 63 -20.46 -3.08 1.85
C ASN A 63 -21.10 -2.16 0.78
N ASN A 64 -21.80 -1.12 1.22
CA ASN A 64 -22.34 -0.08 0.34
C ASN A 64 -21.41 1.12 0.38
N ILE A 65 -20.82 1.48 -0.76
CA ILE A 65 -19.90 2.60 -0.85
C ILE A 65 -20.67 3.90 -1.10
N GLU A 66 -20.40 4.90 -0.27
CA GLU A 66 -20.86 6.27 -0.47
C GLU A 66 -19.71 7.07 -1.09
N VAL A 67 -19.71 7.17 -2.43
CA VAL A 67 -18.64 7.85 -3.18
C VAL A 67 -18.43 9.30 -2.74
N SER A 68 -19.48 9.97 -2.26
CA SER A 68 -19.43 11.34 -1.74
C SER A 68 -18.60 11.50 -0.46
N LYS A 69 -18.35 10.43 0.29
CA LYS A 69 -17.51 10.45 1.50
C LYS A 69 -16.01 10.34 1.21
N ALA A 70 -15.62 10.12 -0.05
CA ALA A 70 -14.23 10.06 -0.43
C ALA A 70 -13.54 11.42 -0.20
N ILE A 71 -12.42 11.42 0.51
CA ILE A 71 -11.60 12.63 0.71
C ILE A 71 -10.81 13.01 -0.55
N VAL A 72 -10.59 12.04 -1.44
CA VAL A 72 -10.09 12.23 -2.80
C VAL A 72 -10.87 11.27 -3.70
N SER A 73 -11.36 11.75 -4.83
CA SER A 73 -12.06 10.91 -5.81
C SER A 73 -11.58 11.28 -7.21
N ILE A 74 -11.13 10.28 -7.96
CA ILE A 74 -10.68 10.44 -9.34
C ILE A 74 -11.42 9.49 -10.28
N LYS A 75 -11.55 9.88 -11.54
CA LYS A 75 -11.97 8.97 -12.61
C LYS A 75 -10.72 8.32 -13.20
N PRO A 76 -10.62 6.98 -13.27
CA PRO A 76 -9.50 6.33 -13.96
C PRO A 76 -9.50 6.70 -15.45
N THR A 77 -8.33 7.02 -15.99
CA THR A 77 -8.14 7.31 -17.42
C THR A 77 -7.55 6.12 -18.20
N ALA A 78 -7.06 5.12 -17.47
CA ALA A 78 -6.46 3.89 -18.00
C ALA A 78 -6.80 2.72 -17.07
N LYS A 79 -6.74 1.49 -17.60
CA LYS A 79 -7.02 0.24 -16.84
C LYS A 79 -6.04 0.01 -15.69
N GLU A 80 -4.85 0.59 -15.81
CA GLU A 80 -3.82 0.59 -14.78
C GLU A 80 -3.24 2.00 -14.66
N GLY A 81 -2.77 2.34 -13.47
CA GLY A 81 -2.20 3.64 -13.24
C GLY A 81 -1.99 3.97 -11.77
N SER A 82 -1.56 5.20 -11.55
CA SER A 82 -1.42 5.75 -10.21
C SER A 82 -1.80 7.23 -10.18
N PHE A 83 -2.23 7.69 -9.01
CA PHE A 83 -2.57 9.08 -8.74
C PHE A 83 -2.02 9.48 -7.38
N ARG A 84 -1.06 10.42 -7.38
CA ARG A 84 -0.50 10.96 -6.15
C ARG A 84 -1.43 12.05 -5.61
N THR A 85 -1.95 11.81 -4.41
CA THR A 85 -2.84 12.74 -3.70
C THR A 85 -2.05 13.86 -3.03
N GLU A 86 -2.78 14.81 -2.44
CA GLU A 86 -2.20 15.81 -1.52
C GLU A 86 -2.35 15.41 -0.06
N GLN A 87 -2.83 14.19 0.21
CA GLN A 87 -2.99 13.64 1.55
C GLN A 87 -1.70 12.97 1.98
N ASN A 88 -1.22 13.31 3.18
CA ASN A 88 0.01 12.80 3.76
C ASN A 88 -0.30 11.66 4.73
N PHE A 89 0.48 10.58 4.63
CA PHE A 89 0.44 9.47 5.57
C PHE A 89 1.22 9.83 6.83
N PRO A 90 0.60 9.81 8.02
CA PRO A 90 1.28 10.17 9.25
C PRO A 90 2.39 9.16 9.57
N LEU A 91 3.30 9.58 10.45
CA LEU A 91 4.25 8.65 11.07
C LEU A 91 3.49 7.80 12.09
N HIS A 92 3.56 6.48 11.93
CA HIS A 92 2.99 5.52 12.88
C HIS A 92 4.14 4.89 13.67
N TYR A 93 4.12 5.01 14.99
CA TYR A 93 5.15 4.41 15.83
C TYR A 93 4.67 3.06 16.37
N PHE A 94 5.35 1.99 15.94
CA PHE A 94 5.10 0.66 16.45
C PHE A 94 5.96 0.37 17.68
N ASN A 95 5.40 -0.42 18.58
CA ASN A 95 6.07 -1.00 19.73
C ASN A 95 5.54 -2.43 19.93
N LYS A 96 6.05 -3.14 20.93
CA LYS A 96 5.67 -4.54 21.17
C LYS A 96 4.19 -4.76 21.50
N THR A 97 3.47 -3.73 21.96
CA THR A 97 2.08 -3.86 22.43
C THR A 97 1.05 -3.42 21.38
N ASN A 98 1.45 -2.81 20.27
CA ASN A 98 0.54 -2.30 19.24
C ASN A 98 0.79 -2.85 17.83
N LEU A 99 1.55 -3.96 17.70
CA LEU A 99 1.71 -4.65 16.43
C LEU A 99 0.38 -5.25 15.99
N SER A 100 -0.07 -4.88 14.81
CA SER A 100 -1.32 -5.34 14.22
C SER A 100 -1.22 -5.38 12.69
N SER A 101 -2.01 -6.26 12.08
CA SER A 101 -2.22 -6.34 10.62
C SER A 101 -3.48 -5.55 10.17
N GLU A 102 -4.04 -4.73 11.07
CA GLU A 102 -5.19 -3.85 10.81
C GLU A 102 -4.82 -2.63 9.94
N CYS A 103 -5.85 -1.99 9.39
CA CYS A 103 -5.71 -0.81 8.55
C CYS A 103 -5.23 0.43 9.32
N LEU A 104 -4.26 1.16 8.75
CA LEU A 104 -3.66 2.36 9.33
C LEU A 104 -4.40 3.64 8.89
N GLY A 105 -5.72 3.65 9.04
CA GLY A 105 -6.56 4.84 8.90
C GLY A 105 -6.89 5.31 7.47
N PHE A 106 -6.26 4.74 6.42
CA PHE A 106 -6.58 5.08 5.03
C PHE A 106 -7.00 3.87 4.22
N TYR A 107 -8.07 4.07 3.45
CA TYR A 107 -8.73 3.05 2.65
C TYR A 107 -8.86 3.53 1.21
N ILE A 108 -8.70 2.61 0.25
CA ILE A 108 -8.91 2.85 -1.16
C ILE A 108 -10.06 1.97 -1.64
N ALA A 109 -10.91 2.51 -2.50
CA ALA A 109 -11.91 1.72 -3.20
C ALA A 109 -12.01 2.10 -4.67
N TYR A 110 -12.26 1.09 -5.48
CA TYR A 110 -12.74 1.20 -6.85
C TYR A 110 -14.23 0.86 -6.87
N SER A 111 -15.02 1.74 -7.49
CA SER A 111 -16.47 1.63 -7.54
C SER A 111 -17.02 2.08 -8.89
N HIS A 112 -18.13 1.47 -9.29
CA HIS A 112 -18.96 1.91 -10.40
C HIS A 112 -20.25 2.53 -9.86
N GLY A 113 -20.35 3.86 -9.87
CA GLY A 113 -21.39 4.55 -9.10
C GLY A 113 -21.28 4.18 -7.61
N ASN A 114 -22.38 3.82 -6.96
CA ASN A 114 -22.37 3.36 -5.55
C ASN A 114 -22.15 1.85 -5.39
N HIS A 115 -21.71 1.16 -6.44
CA HIS A 115 -21.37 -0.27 -6.38
C HIS A 115 -19.87 -0.44 -6.12
N LEU A 116 -19.52 -1.05 -4.99
CA LEU A 116 -18.14 -1.35 -4.62
C LEU A 116 -17.63 -2.55 -5.43
N ILE A 117 -16.53 -2.37 -6.17
CA ILE A 117 -15.91 -3.43 -6.98
C ILE A 117 -14.67 -4.00 -6.29
N ALA A 118 -13.78 -3.13 -5.79
CA ALA A 118 -12.59 -3.54 -5.07
C ALA A 118 -12.28 -2.55 -3.94
N LYS A 119 -11.77 -3.04 -2.82
CA LYS A 119 -11.26 -2.19 -1.73
C LYS A 119 -9.99 -2.74 -1.13
N ASN A 120 -9.20 -1.84 -0.56
CA ASN A 120 -8.01 -2.18 0.20
C ASN A 120 -7.73 -1.07 1.23
N CYS A 121 -6.72 -1.24 2.05
CA CYS A 121 -6.24 -0.22 2.97
C CYS A 121 -4.72 -0.31 3.10
N ILE A 122 -4.10 0.79 3.52
CA ILE A 122 -2.70 0.75 3.94
C ILE A 122 -2.61 0.09 5.31
N LYS A 123 -1.70 -0.88 5.49
CA LYS A 123 -1.53 -1.63 6.72
C LYS A 123 -0.09 -2.09 6.92
N ALA A 124 0.24 -2.41 8.16
CA ALA A 124 1.48 -3.08 8.50
C ALA A 124 1.34 -4.60 8.31
N HIS A 125 2.48 -5.29 8.28
CA HIS A 125 2.54 -6.74 8.06
C HIS A 125 3.53 -7.42 9.03
N PRO A 126 3.39 -7.20 10.36
CA PRO A 126 4.37 -7.69 11.32
C PRO A 126 4.43 -9.22 11.38
N PHE A 127 3.34 -9.92 11.02
CA PHE A 127 3.19 -11.37 11.15
C PHE A 127 3.14 -12.12 9.81
N TRP A 128 3.49 -11.49 8.68
CA TRP A 128 3.25 -12.04 7.34
C TRP A 128 3.84 -13.43 7.10
N MET A 129 5.02 -13.72 7.67
CA MET A 129 5.66 -15.04 7.55
C MET A 129 4.87 -16.14 8.28
N GLN A 130 4.25 -15.81 9.42
CA GLN A 130 3.39 -16.73 10.17
C GLN A 130 2.05 -16.91 9.45
N GLU A 131 1.45 -15.82 8.97
CA GLU A 131 0.22 -15.84 8.18
C GLU A 131 0.40 -16.66 6.88
N SER A 132 1.61 -16.65 6.30
CA SER A 132 1.97 -17.38 5.09
C SER A 132 2.65 -18.74 5.36
N TYR A 133 2.65 -19.22 6.60
CA TYR A 133 3.47 -20.36 7.02
C TYR A 133 3.28 -21.60 6.13
N GLU A 134 2.04 -21.96 5.83
CA GLU A 134 1.71 -23.13 5.00
C GLU A 134 2.34 -23.08 3.59
N PHE A 135 2.51 -21.87 3.04
CA PHE A 135 3.12 -21.65 1.72
C PHE A 135 4.64 -21.64 1.76
N ILE A 136 5.24 -21.18 2.86
CA ILE A 136 6.69 -20.97 2.96
C ILE A 136 7.44 -22.09 3.70
N LYS A 137 6.76 -22.90 4.52
CA LYS A 137 7.40 -23.87 5.45
C LYS A 137 8.30 -24.92 4.79
N ARG A 138 8.12 -25.23 3.50
CA ARG A 138 8.94 -26.18 2.74
C ARG A 138 9.93 -25.52 1.79
N LYS A 139 10.08 -24.20 1.83
CA LYS A 139 11.00 -23.44 0.98
C LYS A 139 12.22 -23.03 1.80
N SER A 140 13.41 -23.19 1.24
CA SER A 140 14.63 -22.57 1.80
C SER A 140 14.53 -21.04 1.68
N LEU A 141 15.25 -20.30 2.53
CA LEU A 141 15.30 -18.83 2.45
C LEU A 141 15.68 -18.31 1.05
N ARG A 142 16.58 -19.00 0.33
CA ARG A 142 16.98 -18.67 -1.05
C ARG A 142 15.84 -18.73 -2.08
N ASN A 143 14.76 -19.44 -1.76
CA ASN A 143 13.60 -19.63 -2.61
C ASN A 143 12.41 -18.75 -2.15
N LEU A 144 12.65 -17.83 -1.23
CA LEU A 144 11.68 -16.86 -0.75
C LEU A 144 12.06 -15.47 -1.26
N MET A 145 11.06 -14.70 -1.67
CA MET A 145 11.20 -13.26 -1.81
C MET A 145 11.10 -12.66 -0.41
N LEU A 146 12.22 -12.19 0.13
CA LEU A 146 12.28 -11.50 1.42
C LEU A 146 12.55 -10.01 1.17
N PRO A 147 11.67 -9.10 1.61
CA PRO A 147 11.92 -7.68 1.46
C PRO A 147 12.95 -7.22 2.50
N GLY A 148 14.06 -6.65 2.03
CA GLY A 148 15.11 -6.05 2.85
C GLY A 148 15.23 -4.54 2.61
N THR A 149 15.89 -3.83 3.52
CA THR A 149 16.24 -2.41 3.35
C THR A 149 17.76 -2.23 3.33
N HIS A 150 18.27 -1.36 2.45
CA HIS A 150 19.68 -1.01 2.39
C HIS A 150 20.01 0.05 3.46
N ASN A 151 21.13 -0.12 4.18
CA ASN A 151 21.54 0.76 5.28
C ASN A 151 20.38 1.04 6.26
N SER A 152 19.73 -0.01 6.78
CA SER A 152 18.50 0.08 7.58
C SER A 152 18.59 1.03 8.79
N GLY A 153 19.79 1.17 9.38
CA GLY A 153 20.06 2.09 10.49
C GLY A 153 20.25 3.55 10.09
N SER A 154 20.37 3.84 8.79
CA SER A 154 20.49 5.20 8.28
C SER A 154 19.10 5.78 7.99
N TYR A 155 18.37 6.07 9.05
CA TYR A 155 17.02 6.58 8.99
C TYR A 155 16.87 7.95 9.61
N PHE A 156 15.87 8.69 9.14
CA PHE A 156 15.35 9.85 9.83
C PHE A 156 13.83 9.92 9.68
N GLU A 157 13.14 10.06 10.81
CA GLU A 157 11.68 10.02 10.83
C GLU A 157 11.09 11.41 10.53
N GLY A 158 10.48 11.54 9.35
CA GLY A 158 9.76 12.73 8.88
C GLY A 158 10.65 13.87 8.37
N TYR A 159 10.11 14.69 7.45
CA TYR A 159 10.88 15.79 6.88
C TYR A 159 10.96 17.02 7.80
N LYS A 160 12.11 17.25 8.43
CA LYS A 160 12.43 18.55 9.06
C LYS A 160 13.17 19.45 8.05
N LYS A 161 12.84 20.75 8.03
CA LYS A 161 13.51 21.78 7.18
C LYS A 161 15.05 21.73 7.24
N ARG A 162 15.64 21.17 8.29
CA ARG A 162 17.09 21.00 8.46
C ARG A 162 17.72 20.07 7.41
N PHE A 163 16.98 19.09 6.87
CA PHE A 163 17.46 18.14 5.84
C PHE A 163 17.78 18.77 4.50
N VAL A 164 17.10 19.87 4.15
CA VAL A 164 17.29 20.52 2.84
C VAL A 164 18.65 21.22 2.77
N TYR A 165 19.25 21.55 3.91
CA TYR A 165 20.44 22.41 3.99
C TYR A 165 21.74 21.66 4.20
N ASN A 166 21.71 20.39 4.61
CA ASN A 166 22.91 19.60 4.80
C ASN A 166 23.10 18.63 3.62
N LEU A 167 24.04 18.95 2.74
CA LEU A 167 24.38 18.14 1.57
C LEU A 167 24.70 16.68 1.94
N ILE A 168 25.31 16.47 3.11
CA ILE A 168 25.69 15.14 3.60
C ILE A 168 24.44 14.29 3.85
N ASP A 169 23.44 14.84 4.53
CA ASP A 169 22.24 14.10 4.92
C ASP A 169 21.45 13.56 3.72
N LYS A 170 21.45 14.31 2.60
CA LYS A 170 20.84 13.88 1.33
C LYS A 170 21.44 12.60 0.76
N TYR A 171 22.71 12.31 1.06
CA TYR A 171 23.42 11.13 0.56
C TYR A 171 23.58 10.03 1.60
N THR A 172 23.41 10.34 2.89
CA THR A 172 23.59 9.34 3.95
C THR A 172 22.28 8.67 4.34
N ILE A 173 21.16 9.40 4.41
CA ILE A 173 19.88 8.83 4.85
C ILE A 173 19.25 8.01 3.73
N CYS A 174 18.87 6.78 4.09
CA CYS A 174 18.32 5.79 3.17
C CYS A 174 16.87 5.41 3.51
N GLN A 175 16.39 5.70 4.72
CA GLN A 175 15.11 5.23 5.23
C GLN A 175 14.33 6.35 5.94
N ASP A 176 13.01 6.35 5.79
CA ASP A 176 12.10 7.29 6.47
C ASP A 176 11.52 6.72 7.78
N GLU A 177 11.83 5.47 8.09
CA GLU A 177 11.28 4.70 9.22
C GLU A 177 12.42 4.15 10.09
N ASN A 178 12.24 4.16 11.41
CA ASN A 178 13.18 3.48 12.30
C ASN A 178 13.20 1.95 12.06
N VAL A 179 14.24 1.26 12.55
CA VAL A 179 14.42 -0.18 12.32
C VAL A 179 13.24 -1.02 12.83
N PHE A 180 12.66 -0.67 13.98
CA PHE A 180 11.51 -1.41 14.52
C PHE A 180 10.27 -1.25 13.63
N ASN A 181 10.00 -0.05 13.14
CA ASN A 181 8.93 0.22 12.18
C ASN A 181 9.16 -0.52 10.86
N GLN A 182 10.38 -0.56 10.34
CA GLN A 182 10.70 -1.34 9.13
C GLN A 182 10.29 -2.82 9.31
N LEU A 183 10.62 -3.43 10.45
CA LEU A 183 10.21 -4.82 10.76
C LEU A 183 8.69 -4.97 10.89
N ALA A 184 8.02 -3.99 11.51
CA ALA A 184 6.56 -3.96 11.66
C ALA A 184 5.85 -3.86 10.30
N TYR A 185 6.38 -3.08 9.35
CA TYR A 185 5.89 -3.02 7.98
C TYR A 185 6.21 -4.26 7.14
N GLY A 186 7.03 -5.19 7.65
CA GLY A 186 7.24 -6.51 7.06
C GLY A 186 8.65 -6.78 6.52
N ILE A 187 9.61 -5.85 6.69
CA ILE A 187 11.01 -6.05 6.30
C ILE A 187 11.62 -7.23 7.08
N ARG A 188 12.48 -8.04 6.44
CA ARG A 188 13.15 -9.22 6.99
C ARG A 188 14.60 -9.31 6.57
#